data_AF-A0A8R1HRA7-F1
#
_entry.id   AF-A0A8R1HRA7-F1
#
_cell.length_a   1.000
_cell.length_b   1.000
_cell.length_c   1.000
_cell.angle_alpha   90.00
_cell.angle_beta   90.00
_cell.angle_gamma   90.00
#
_symmetry.space_group_name_H-M   'P 1'
#
loop_
_entity.id
_entity.type
_entity.pdbx_description
1 polymer ?
#
loop_
_entity_poly.entity_id
_entity_poly.type
_entity_poly.pdbx_seq_one_letter_code
_entity_poly.pdbx_strand_id
1 'polypeptide(L)'
;MNGCWDESNMFIGKNTNCLGAPLTELVDTFLSVAGANYGSVLCIVPVPVGTCNKRNGLHCDSSFLQDINNQQGYEGSYVFSIFSTADEKVGFRSCGRPVSPIRGGTGFVKKDRLNHDQLMDSTTGLQRNFILYHSPKAIRT
;
A
#
# COMPACT_ATOMS: atom_id res chain seq x y z
N MET A 1 8.92 -20.49 -2.40
CA MET A 1 10.26 -20.31 -1.81
C MET A 1 10.36 -18.86 -1.39
N ASN A 2 10.18 -18.57 -0.09
CA ASN A 2 10.33 -17.23 0.49
C ASN A 2 11.66 -17.23 1.24
N GLY A 3 12.56 -16.28 0.98
CA GLY A 3 13.84 -16.26 1.68
C GLY A 3 14.50 -14.89 1.70
N CYS A 4 14.83 -14.45 2.92
CA CYS A 4 15.97 -13.57 3.19
C CYS A 4 16.78 -14.15 4.38
N TRP A 5 18.03 -14.52 4.19
CA TRP A 5 18.99 -14.89 5.23
C TRP A 5 20.43 -14.48 4.82
N ASP A 6 21.43 -14.44 5.74
CA ASP A 6 22.84 -14.04 5.48
C ASP A 6 23.94 -15.14 5.70
N GLU A 7 25.25 -14.93 5.47
CA GLU A 7 26.32 -16.00 5.37
C GLU A 7 26.50 -16.92 6.60
N SER A 8 25.75 -16.70 7.67
CA SER A 8 25.61 -17.60 8.83
C SER A 8 24.52 -18.69 8.65
N ASN A 9 23.63 -18.49 7.67
CA ASN A 9 22.49 -19.27 7.20
C ASN A 9 21.83 -18.33 6.19
N MET A 10 22.11 -18.42 4.87
CA MET A 10 21.89 -17.35 3.87
C MET A 10 20.84 -17.67 2.78
N PHE A 11 19.77 -16.89 2.62
CA PHE A 11 19.09 -16.65 1.34
C PHE A 11 19.11 -15.15 1.08
N ILE A 12 19.99 -14.60 0.26
CA ILE A 12 19.84 -13.21 -0.17
C ILE A 12 18.82 -13.17 -1.32
N GLY A 13 17.57 -12.81 -1.03
CA GLY A 13 16.66 -12.29 -2.05
C GLY A 13 17.12 -10.90 -2.50
N LYS A 14 16.83 -10.50 -3.75
CA LYS A 14 17.22 -9.22 -4.39
C LYS A 14 16.80 -7.93 -3.65
N ASN A 15 16.22 -8.05 -2.47
CA ASN A 15 15.53 -7.01 -1.73
C ASN A 15 16.27 -6.82 -0.41
N THR A 16 16.80 -5.63 -0.17
CA THR A 16 17.57 -5.29 1.05
C THR A 16 16.74 -5.30 2.33
N ASN A 17 15.43 -5.54 2.25
CA ASN A 17 14.53 -5.59 3.39
C ASN A 17 13.86 -6.98 3.47
N CYS A 18 14.22 -7.74 4.49
CA CYS A 18 13.62 -9.04 4.78
C CYS A 18 12.17 -8.84 5.28
N LEU A 19 11.18 -8.89 4.39
CA LEU A 19 9.77 -8.64 4.75
C LEU A 19 9.10 -9.83 5.46
N GLY A 20 9.75 -10.99 5.50
CA GLY A 20 9.22 -12.22 6.10
C GLY A 20 8.39 -13.06 5.12
N ALA A 21 7.68 -14.06 5.66
CA ALA A 21 6.74 -14.87 4.90
C ALA A 21 5.42 -14.11 4.63
N PRO A 22 4.66 -14.47 3.59
CA PRO A 22 3.34 -13.92 3.32
C PRO A 22 2.40 -14.04 4.52
N LEU A 23 1.56 -13.01 4.71
CA LEU A 23 0.52 -12.95 5.73
C LEU A 23 -0.83 -13.48 5.23
N THR A 24 -0.91 -13.92 3.97
CA THR A 24 -2.16 -14.32 3.28
C THR A 24 -3.00 -15.33 4.07
N GLU A 25 -2.35 -16.29 4.74
CA GLU A 25 -3.00 -17.34 5.55
C GLU A 25 -3.46 -16.85 6.93
N LEU A 26 -3.00 -15.68 7.37
CA LEU A 26 -3.25 -15.11 8.70
C LEU A 26 -4.17 -13.88 8.65
N VAL A 27 -4.17 -13.17 7.52
CA VAL A 27 -4.94 -11.95 7.29
C VAL A 27 -6.01 -12.25 6.25
N ASP A 28 -7.26 -12.30 6.67
CA ASP A 28 -8.39 -12.42 5.76
C ASP A 28 -8.46 -11.21 4.83
N THR A 29 -8.58 -10.00 5.39
CA THR A 29 -8.71 -8.76 4.62
C THR A 29 -7.63 -7.75 5.01
N PHE A 30 -6.81 -7.36 4.03
CA PHE A 30 -5.92 -6.21 4.11
C PHE A 30 -6.55 -5.01 3.40
N LEU A 31 -6.78 -3.92 4.13
CA LEU A 31 -7.36 -2.70 3.58
C LEU A 31 -6.41 -1.52 3.76
N SER A 32 -5.96 -0.93 2.65
CA SER A 32 -5.19 0.30 2.64
C SER A 32 -6.10 1.52 2.41
N VAL A 33 -6.17 2.42 3.37
CA VAL A 33 -6.89 3.70 3.25
C VAL A 33 -5.86 4.81 3.16
N ALA A 34 -5.91 5.60 2.10
CA ALA A 34 -4.94 6.66 1.84
C ALA A 34 -3.47 6.19 1.84
N GLY A 35 -3.21 4.95 1.39
CA GLY A 35 -1.87 4.36 1.42
C GLY A 35 -0.89 4.99 0.45
N ALA A 36 0.40 4.96 0.79
CA ALA A 36 1.52 5.41 -0.04
C ALA A 36 2.26 4.22 -0.69
N ASN A 37 1.51 3.28 -1.28
CA ASN A 37 2.00 1.96 -1.70
C ASN A 37 3.01 2.01 -2.87
N TYR A 38 3.00 3.07 -3.66
CA TYR A 38 4.01 3.41 -4.67
C TYR A 38 4.70 4.76 -4.40
N GLY A 39 4.62 5.23 -3.15
CA GLY A 39 5.27 6.44 -2.67
C GLY A 39 4.30 7.57 -2.34
N SER A 40 4.86 8.75 -2.12
CA SER A 40 4.11 10.00 -1.90
C SER A 40 4.54 11.05 -2.91
N VAL A 41 3.60 11.88 -3.34
CA VAL A 41 3.87 13.06 -4.18
C VAL A 41 4.80 14.04 -3.47
N LEU A 42 4.68 14.14 -2.14
CA LEU A 42 5.56 14.98 -1.31
C LEU A 42 7.02 14.50 -1.31
N CYS A 43 7.30 13.29 -1.79
CA CYS A 43 8.67 12.77 -1.89
C CYS A 43 9.35 13.01 -3.23
N ILE A 44 8.69 13.70 -4.17
CA ILE A 44 9.31 14.14 -5.44
C ILE A 44 9.68 15.63 -5.38
N VAL A 45 9.11 16.38 -4.43
CA VAL A 45 9.53 17.75 -4.18
C VAL A 45 10.86 17.75 -3.40
N PRO A 46 11.77 18.70 -3.66
CA PRO A 46 13.10 18.77 -3.04
C PRO A 46 13.02 19.28 -1.60
N VAL A 47 12.25 18.60 -0.74
CA VAL A 47 12.20 18.86 0.70
C VAL A 47 12.98 17.73 1.38
N PRO A 48 14.08 18.03 2.11
CA PRO A 48 14.89 17.01 2.76
C PRO A 48 14.19 16.47 4.01
N VAL A 49 13.15 15.65 3.81
CA VAL A 49 12.49 14.90 4.87
C VAL A 49 13.02 13.46 4.88
N GLY A 50 13.39 12.96 6.05
CA GLY A 50 13.92 11.60 6.20
C GLY A 50 12.98 10.52 5.65
N THR A 51 11.67 10.78 5.68
CA THR A 51 10.62 9.90 5.14
C THR A 51 10.71 9.71 3.62
N CYS A 52 11.40 10.57 2.88
CA CYS A 52 11.52 10.49 1.41
C CYS A 52 12.86 9.90 0.93
N ASN A 53 13.58 9.20 1.80
CA ASN A 53 14.83 8.57 1.40
C ASN A 53 14.61 7.38 0.42
N LYS A 54 15.60 7.12 -0.45
CA LYS A 54 15.53 6.04 -1.46
C LYS A 54 15.86 4.64 -0.94
N ARG A 55 16.17 4.46 0.35
CA ARG A 55 16.44 3.14 0.92
C ARG A 55 15.16 2.50 1.44
N ASN A 56 14.48 3.17 2.36
CA ASN A 56 13.28 2.68 3.03
C ASN A 56 12.15 3.72 3.16
N GLY A 57 12.27 4.84 2.44
CA GLY A 57 11.28 5.91 2.46
C GLY A 57 10.20 5.77 1.38
N LEU A 58 9.37 6.81 1.29
CA LEU A 58 8.21 6.92 0.39
C LEU A 58 8.54 7.59 -0.95
N HIS A 59 9.81 7.74 -1.30
CA HIS A 59 10.19 8.09 -2.66
C HIS A 59 9.84 6.92 -3.59
N CYS A 60 9.20 7.17 -4.73
CA CYS A 60 8.71 6.10 -5.61
C CYS A 60 9.79 5.11 -6.07
N ASP A 61 11.04 5.58 -6.20
CA ASP A 61 12.22 4.77 -6.53
C ASP A 61 12.92 4.16 -5.29
N SER A 62 12.28 4.14 -4.12
CA SER A 62 12.93 3.57 -2.93
C SER A 62 13.05 2.05 -3.06
N SER A 63 14.17 1.48 -2.60
CA SER A 63 14.38 0.03 -2.62
C SER A 63 13.26 -0.69 -1.89
N PHE A 64 12.83 -0.20 -0.72
CA PHE A 64 11.68 -0.74 -0.01
C PHE A 64 10.41 -0.79 -0.84
N LEU A 65 10.03 0.30 -1.52
CA LEU A 65 8.81 0.31 -2.33
C LEU A 65 8.93 -0.59 -3.57
N GLN A 66 10.11 -0.71 -4.15
CA GLN A 66 10.35 -1.67 -5.23
C GLN A 66 10.22 -3.11 -4.70
N ASP A 67 10.79 -3.38 -3.52
CA ASP A 67 10.81 -4.70 -2.88
C ASP A 67 9.40 -5.20 -2.59
N ILE A 68 8.57 -4.39 -1.92
CA ILE A 68 7.19 -4.75 -1.56
C ILE A 68 6.34 -4.94 -2.83
N ASN A 69 6.53 -4.13 -3.86
CA ASN A 69 5.73 -4.21 -5.09
C ASN A 69 6.21 -5.28 -6.09
N ASN A 70 7.36 -5.91 -5.84
CA ASN A 70 7.87 -7.01 -6.65
C ASN A 70 7.14 -8.33 -6.39
N GLN A 71 6.43 -8.43 -5.27
CA GLN A 71 5.54 -9.54 -4.91
C GLN A 71 4.10 -9.02 -4.83
N GLN A 72 3.11 -9.92 -4.88
CA GLN A 72 1.69 -9.55 -4.87
C GLN A 72 0.90 -10.55 -4.02
N GLY A 73 -0.15 -10.08 -3.36
CA GLY A 73 -1.10 -10.92 -2.64
C GLY A 73 -0.55 -11.54 -1.36
N TYR A 74 0.55 -11.01 -0.82
CA TYR A 74 1.15 -11.47 0.42
C TYR A 74 0.62 -10.72 1.65
N GLU A 75 -0.19 -9.68 1.44
CA GLU A 75 -0.77 -8.83 2.48
C GLU A 75 -1.99 -9.46 3.16
N GLY A 76 -2.74 -10.28 2.45
CA GLY A 76 -3.97 -10.92 2.93
C GLY A 76 -4.69 -11.71 1.83
N SER A 77 -5.70 -12.50 2.20
CA SER A 77 -6.54 -13.25 1.27
C SER A 77 -7.37 -12.34 0.35
N TYR A 78 -7.81 -11.19 0.88
CA TYR A 78 -8.46 -10.11 0.16
C TYR A 78 -7.71 -8.80 0.39
N VAL A 79 -7.35 -8.10 -0.69
CA VAL A 79 -6.52 -6.90 -0.63
C VAL A 79 -7.24 -5.74 -1.31
N PHE A 80 -7.57 -4.71 -0.55
CA PHE A 80 -8.33 -3.57 -1.05
C PHE A 80 -7.62 -2.24 -0.83
N SER A 81 -7.97 -1.24 -1.64
CA SER A 81 -7.50 0.14 -1.45
C SER A 81 -8.63 1.15 -1.53
N ILE A 82 -8.62 2.16 -0.66
CA ILE A 82 -9.46 3.35 -0.72
C ILE A 82 -8.54 4.56 -0.83
N PHE A 83 -8.68 5.37 -1.88
CA PHE A 83 -7.81 6.53 -2.11
C PHE A 83 -8.56 7.68 -2.76
N SER A 84 -8.00 8.89 -2.69
CA SER A 84 -8.59 10.06 -3.31
C SER A 84 -7.63 10.81 -4.24
N THR A 85 -8.18 11.40 -5.30
CA THR A 85 -7.43 12.34 -6.13
C THR A 85 -7.16 13.68 -5.44
N ALA A 86 -7.88 13.98 -4.35
CA ALA A 86 -7.75 15.20 -3.55
C ALA A 86 -6.93 15.01 -2.27
N ASP A 87 -6.28 13.84 -2.09
CA ASP A 87 -5.38 13.59 -0.97
C ASP A 87 -4.17 14.51 -1.07
N GLU A 88 -4.03 15.43 -0.12
CA GLU A 88 -3.01 16.47 -0.06
C GLU A 88 -1.73 16.03 0.67
N LYS A 89 -1.75 14.88 1.36
CA LYS A 89 -0.61 14.38 2.14
C LYS A 89 0.17 13.31 1.38
N VAL A 90 -0.52 12.30 0.86
CA VAL A 90 0.09 11.26 0.04
C VAL A 90 0.09 11.67 -1.43
N GLY A 91 -0.95 12.41 -1.86
CA GLY A 91 -1.12 12.75 -3.26
C GLY A 91 -1.72 11.62 -4.09
N PHE A 92 -2.11 11.95 -5.32
CA PHE A 92 -2.75 10.96 -6.20
C PHE A 92 -1.75 10.20 -7.08
N ARG A 93 -0.79 10.90 -7.71
CA ARG A 93 0.13 10.31 -8.70
C ARG A 93 1.55 10.79 -8.51
N SER A 94 2.47 9.83 -8.47
CA SER A 94 3.92 10.06 -8.45
C SER A 94 4.56 9.11 -9.45
N CYS A 95 5.63 9.55 -10.12
CA CYS A 95 6.40 8.73 -11.05
C CYS A 95 5.54 8.02 -12.11
N GLY A 96 4.58 8.78 -12.66
CA GLY A 96 3.69 8.35 -13.75
C GLY A 96 2.52 7.43 -13.34
N ARG A 97 2.38 7.05 -12.07
CA ARG A 97 1.37 6.07 -11.62
C ARG A 97 0.57 6.55 -10.39
N PRO A 98 -0.66 6.07 -10.18
CA PRO A 98 -1.35 6.24 -8.91
C PRO A 98 -0.54 5.65 -7.77
N VAL A 99 -0.47 6.36 -6.64
CA VAL A 99 0.41 5.93 -5.53
C VAL A 99 -0.24 4.98 -4.54
N SER A 100 -1.56 5.02 -4.42
CA SER A 100 -2.28 4.30 -3.37
C SER A 100 -2.79 2.89 -3.70
N PRO A 101 -3.10 2.52 -4.96
CA PRO A 101 -3.48 1.13 -5.24
C PRO A 101 -2.35 0.15 -4.90
N ILE A 102 -2.67 -0.93 -4.18
CA ILE A 102 -1.75 -2.05 -3.98
C ILE A 102 -1.67 -2.87 -5.26
N ARG A 103 -0.47 -3.26 -5.66
CA ARG A 103 -0.25 -4.08 -6.85
C ARG A 103 -0.91 -5.45 -6.69
N GLY A 104 -1.74 -5.84 -7.66
CA GLY A 104 -2.41 -7.15 -7.61
C GLY A 104 -3.51 -7.24 -6.55
N GLY A 105 -3.92 -6.12 -5.95
CA GLY A 105 -5.03 -6.11 -5.01
C GLY A 105 -6.34 -6.57 -5.64
N THR A 106 -7.20 -7.20 -4.84
CA THR A 106 -8.53 -7.67 -5.20
C THR A 106 -9.41 -6.56 -5.78
N GLY A 107 -9.30 -5.33 -5.28
CA GLY A 107 -10.04 -4.19 -5.82
C GLY A 107 -9.76 -2.87 -5.13
N PHE A 108 -10.37 -1.79 -5.61
CA PHE A 108 -10.23 -0.48 -4.99
C PHE A 108 -11.45 0.42 -5.16
N VAL A 109 -11.55 1.44 -4.31
CA VAL A 109 -12.48 2.57 -4.46
C VAL A 109 -11.67 3.87 -4.55
N LYS A 110 -11.85 4.58 -5.66
CA LYS A 110 -11.31 5.93 -5.84
C LYS A 110 -12.38 6.97 -5.51
N LYS A 111 -11.99 8.03 -4.80
CA LYS A 111 -12.78 9.24 -4.54
C LYS A 111 -12.11 10.45 -5.19
N ASP A 112 -12.83 11.50 -5.53
CA ASP A 112 -12.21 12.64 -6.22
C ASP A 112 -12.14 13.94 -5.39
N ARG A 113 -12.80 13.99 -4.21
CA ARG A 113 -13.01 15.25 -3.46
C ARG A 113 -12.81 15.12 -1.95
N LEU A 114 -12.12 14.08 -1.50
CA LEU A 114 -11.83 13.90 -0.09
C LEU A 114 -10.35 14.19 0.12
N ASN A 115 -10.05 15.12 1.01
CA ASN A 115 -8.70 15.29 1.51
C ASN A 115 -8.28 14.05 2.33
N HIS A 116 -7.01 13.95 2.74
CA HIS A 116 -6.47 12.74 3.37
C HIS A 116 -7.27 12.33 4.62
N ASP A 117 -7.56 13.28 5.50
CA ASP A 117 -8.25 13.02 6.77
C ASP A 117 -9.74 12.72 6.53
N GLN A 118 -10.41 13.48 5.66
CA GLN A 118 -11.78 13.21 5.24
C GLN A 118 -11.93 11.84 4.61
N LEU A 119 -10.96 11.39 3.82
CA LEU A 119 -10.99 10.07 3.20
C LEU A 119 -10.97 8.99 4.28
N MET A 120 -10.10 9.11 5.28
CA MET A 120 -10.03 8.17 6.39
C MET A 120 -11.32 8.17 7.23
N ASP A 121 -11.82 9.35 7.61
CA ASP A 121 -12.93 9.46 8.56
C ASP A 121 -14.30 9.18 7.92
N SER A 122 -14.52 9.68 6.69
CA SER A 122 -15.84 9.60 6.05
C SER A 122 -16.08 8.28 5.31
N THR A 123 -15.06 7.44 5.12
CA THR A 123 -15.19 6.15 4.43
C THR A 123 -15.27 4.96 5.36
N THR A 124 -15.41 5.15 6.67
CA THR A 124 -15.55 4.08 7.67
C THR A 124 -16.62 3.04 7.31
N GLY A 125 -17.73 3.45 6.71
CA GLY A 125 -18.74 2.52 6.19
C GLY A 125 -18.22 1.61 5.06
N LEU A 126 -17.40 2.13 4.15
CA LEU A 126 -16.72 1.33 3.12
C LEU A 126 -15.66 0.42 3.73
N GLN A 127 -14.90 0.94 4.70
CA GLN A 127 -13.88 0.15 5.41
C GLN A 127 -14.51 -1.07 6.08
N ARG A 128 -15.61 -0.86 6.82
CA ARG A 128 -16.41 -1.92 7.41
C ARG A 128 -16.92 -2.91 6.36
N ASN A 129 -17.41 -2.43 5.21
CA ASN A 129 -17.94 -3.32 4.18
C ASN A 129 -16.86 -4.22 3.58
N PHE A 130 -15.65 -3.73 3.38
CA PHE A 130 -14.54 -4.57 2.92
C PHE A 130 -14.17 -5.65 3.93
N ILE A 131 -14.14 -5.32 5.23
CA ILE A 131 -13.83 -6.29 6.28
C ILE A 131 -14.92 -7.36 6.40
N LEU A 132 -16.20 -7.01 6.27
CA LEU A 132 -17.30 -7.95 6.51
C LEU A 132 -17.78 -8.69 5.27
N TYR A 133 -17.65 -8.09 4.09
CA TYR A 133 -18.30 -8.58 2.86
C TYR A 133 -17.36 -8.63 1.67
N HIS A 134 -16.07 -8.29 1.84
CA HIS A 134 -15.07 -8.24 0.76
C HIS A 134 -15.53 -7.38 -0.44
N SER A 135 -16.34 -6.36 -0.17
CA SER A 135 -17.05 -5.57 -1.19
C SER A 135 -17.31 -4.14 -0.71
N PRO A 136 -17.34 -3.14 -1.61
CA PRO A 136 -17.67 -1.77 -1.23
C PRO A 136 -19.16 -1.60 -0.82
N LYS A 137 -20.02 -2.55 -1.16
CA LYS A 137 -21.44 -2.54 -0.80
C LYS A 137 -21.73 -3.68 0.16
N ALA A 138 -22.50 -3.39 1.20
CA ALA A 138 -23.11 -4.44 2.00
C ALA A 138 -24.04 -5.28 1.10
N ILE A 139 -23.90 -6.60 1.17
CA ILE A 139 -24.82 -7.52 0.51
C ILE A 139 -26.12 -7.44 1.30
N ARG A 140 -27.18 -6.90 0.69
CA ARG A 140 -28.52 -6.92 1.29
C ARG A 140 -29.06 -8.33 1.15
N THR A 141 -29.06 -9.08 2.26
CA THR A 141 -29.81 -10.33 2.42
C THR A 141 -31.30 -10.06 2.50
#